data_AF-A0A9N8YM27-F1
#
_entry.id   AF-A0A9N8YM27-F1
#
_cell.length_a   1.000
_cell.length_b   1.000
_cell.length_c   1.000
_cell.angle_alpha   90.00
_cell.angle_beta   90.00
_cell.angle_gamma   90.00
#
_symmetry.space_group_name_H-M   'P 1'
#
loop_
_entity.id
_entity.type
_entity.pdbx_description
1 polymer ?
#
loop_
_entity_poly.entity_id
_entity_poly.type
_entity_poly.pdbx_seq_one_letter_code
_entity_poly.pdbx_strand_id
1 'polypeptide(L)'
;MTLYNDGADFDQDSALVNLLVRLLKFDLYVCVVTAAGYHTNAERYEQRLSGLLKGFERANLPKEIVGRFFLLENYHLKYIPEHVYQPEFVSKWTPDQISKLLDVAEENLRACVDEMRLPCTVLRKSKAVGIVPKPKVKIFREQLDECALSTQHRLVSFMQSPKGKEFQLPFCAFNGGSDVWVDIGNKLIGVQILQEFLGATSEQTLHVGDQFLSTGNDFATRSQCCTLWIINPEETQQVLVELDVLLDAKKSSRVVAVAHHLH
;
A
#
# COMPACT_ATOMS: atom_id res chain seq x y z
N MET A 1 -5.43 -2.00 -8.87
CA MET A 1 -4.80 -1.17 -9.93
C MET A 1 -3.35 -1.55 -10.29
N THR A 2 -2.41 -1.81 -9.36
CA THR A 2 -0.99 -2.09 -9.73
C THR A 2 -0.66 -3.56 -9.98
N LEU A 3 -1.02 -4.46 -9.06
CA LEU A 3 -0.66 -5.88 -9.15
C LEU A 3 -1.82 -6.74 -9.70
N TYR A 4 -3.04 -6.25 -9.57
CA TYR A 4 -4.28 -6.89 -10.01
C TYR A 4 -5.36 -5.82 -10.22
N ASN A 5 -6.37 -6.14 -11.02
CA ASN A 5 -7.55 -5.28 -11.22
C ASN A 5 -8.33 -5.12 -9.91
N ASP A 6 -9.03 -4.00 -9.73
CA ASP A 6 -9.68 -3.69 -8.45
C ASP A 6 -10.67 -4.77 -8.03
N GLY A 7 -10.48 -5.27 -6.81
CA GLY A 7 -11.31 -6.33 -6.24
C GLY A 7 -11.04 -7.75 -6.77
N ALA A 8 -10.11 -7.92 -7.72
CA ALA A 8 -9.72 -9.24 -8.24
C ALA A 8 -8.64 -9.91 -7.37
N ASP A 9 -8.50 -11.23 -7.53
CA ASP A 9 -7.42 -12.03 -6.95
C ASP A 9 -6.24 -12.15 -7.94
N PHE A 10 -5.04 -12.43 -7.44
CA PHE A 10 -3.85 -12.62 -8.27
C PHE A 10 -3.91 -13.96 -9.01
N ASP A 11 -3.77 -13.95 -10.33
CA ASP A 11 -3.75 -15.18 -11.13
C ASP A 11 -2.41 -15.91 -10.99
N GLN A 12 -2.47 -17.24 -10.85
CA GLN A 12 -1.35 -18.16 -10.61
C GLN A 12 -0.33 -18.17 -11.74
N ASP A 13 -0.78 -17.97 -12.98
CA ASP A 13 0.05 -18.11 -14.18
C ASP A 13 0.24 -16.79 -14.93
N SER A 14 0.26 -15.67 -14.19
CA SER A 14 0.55 -14.37 -14.79
C SER A 14 2.06 -14.18 -15.04
N ALA A 15 2.41 -13.58 -16.18
CA ALA A 15 3.78 -13.17 -16.49
C ALA A 15 4.40 -12.32 -15.37
N LEU A 16 3.56 -11.58 -14.63
CA LEU A 16 3.94 -10.79 -13.47
C LEU A 16 4.53 -11.64 -12.32
N VAL A 17 3.97 -12.82 -12.01
CA VAL A 17 4.56 -13.76 -11.01
C VAL A 17 6.01 -14.03 -11.35
N ASN A 18 6.28 -14.39 -12.61
CA ASN A 18 7.62 -14.78 -13.06
C ASN A 18 8.62 -13.63 -12.97
N LEU A 19 8.18 -12.40 -13.25
CA LEU A 19 9.01 -11.20 -13.10
C LEU A 19 9.32 -10.94 -11.62
N LEU A 20 8.34 -11.02 -10.72
CA LEU A 20 8.58 -10.86 -9.28
C LEU A 20 9.53 -11.94 -8.74
N VAL A 21 9.40 -13.19 -9.19
CA VAL A 21 10.36 -14.27 -8.90
C VAL A 21 11.77 -13.92 -9.37
N ARG A 22 11.91 -13.33 -10.57
CA ARG A 22 13.22 -12.89 -11.09
C ARG A 22 13.84 -11.81 -10.22
N LEU A 23 13.07 -10.80 -9.78
CA LEU A 23 13.56 -9.78 -8.84
C LEU A 23 14.15 -10.41 -7.56
N LEU A 24 13.43 -11.37 -6.96
CA LEU A 24 13.91 -12.08 -5.78
C LEU A 24 15.23 -12.83 -6.07
N LYS A 25 15.36 -13.46 -7.24
CA LYS A 25 16.61 -14.13 -7.69
C LYS A 25 17.77 -13.16 -7.93
N PHE A 26 17.50 -11.86 -8.12
CA PHE A 26 18.50 -10.79 -8.18
C PHE A 26 18.89 -10.23 -6.80
N ASP A 27 18.51 -10.92 -5.72
CA ASP A 27 18.83 -10.49 -4.35
C ASP A 27 18.08 -9.22 -3.91
N LEU A 28 16.96 -8.90 -4.57
CA LEU A 28 16.13 -7.75 -4.22
C LEU A 28 15.04 -8.10 -3.21
N TYR A 29 14.71 -7.14 -2.35
CA TYR A 29 13.49 -7.17 -1.56
C TYR A 29 12.29 -6.77 -2.42
N VAL A 30 11.21 -7.54 -2.35
CA VAL A 30 9.95 -7.24 -3.04
C VAL A 30 8.88 -7.03 -1.98
N CYS A 31 8.34 -5.82 -1.91
CA CYS A 31 7.38 -5.43 -0.88
C CYS A 31 6.04 -5.03 -1.49
N VAL A 32 4.94 -5.48 -0.89
CA VAL A 32 3.58 -5.08 -1.26
C VAL A 32 2.99 -4.25 -0.12
N VAL A 33 2.55 -3.03 -0.43
CA VAL A 33 1.88 -2.12 0.50
C VAL A 33 0.43 -1.97 0.08
N THR A 34 -0.51 -2.20 0.99
CA THR A 34 -1.95 -2.20 0.70
C THR A 34 -2.72 -1.45 1.80
N ALA A 35 -3.88 -0.90 1.43
CA ALA A 35 -4.81 -0.22 2.34
C ALA A 35 -5.91 -1.18 2.84
N ALA A 36 -5.98 -2.40 2.30
CA ALA A 36 -7.04 -3.35 2.57
C ALA A 36 -6.89 -4.01 3.96
N GLY A 37 -7.32 -3.36 5.04
CA GLY A 37 -7.26 -3.97 6.38
C GLY A 37 -8.33 -5.03 6.66
N TYR A 38 -7.96 -6.33 6.67
CA TYR A 38 -8.83 -7.48 6.97
C TYR A 38 -8.83 -7.95 8.45
N HIS A 39 -8.25 -7.17 9.37
CA HIS A 39 -8.16 -7.53 10.80
C HIS A 39 -7.51 -8.92 10.99
N THR A 40 -8.17 -9.84 11.71
CA THR A 40 -7.67 -11.19 11.98
C THR A 40 -7.87 -12.17 10.82
N ASN A 41 -8.49 -11.73 9.72
CA ASN A 41 -8.82 -12.62 8.59
C ASN A 41 -7.69 -12.66 7.57
N ALA A 42 -6.59 -13.26 7.99
CA ALA A 42 -5.39 -13.47 7.19
C ALA A 42 -5.66 -14.29 5.91
N GLU A 43 -6.64 -15.22 5.98
CA GLU A 43 -7.07 -16.06 4.85
C GLU A 43 -7.51 -15.23 3.64
N ARG A 44 -8.00 -13.99 3.84
CA ARG A 44 -8.35 -13.09 2.73
C ARG A 44 -7.14 -12.52 2.00
N TYR A 45 -6.04 -12.22 2.68
CA TYR A 45 -4.81 -11.81 2.01
C TYR A 45 -4.18 -12.99 1.28
N GLU A 46 -4.17 -14.17 1.91
CA GLU A 46 -3.71 -15.40 1.27
C GLU A 46 -4.53 -15.74 0.04
N GLN A 47 -5.86 -15.57 0.09
CA GLN A 47 -6.72 -15.75 -1.08
C GLN A 47 -6.33 -14.79 -2.21
N ARG A 48 -6.21 -13.49 -1.90
CA ARG A 48 -5.84 -12.46 -2.87
C ARG A 48 -4.47 -12.69 -3.49
N LEU A 49 -3.50 -13.17 -2.70
CA LEU A 49 -2.13 -13.42 -3.14
C LEU A 49 -1.88 -14.89 -3.51
N SER A 50 -2.92 -15.73 -3.51
CA SER A 50 -2.77 -17.19 -3.68
C SER A 50 -2.08 -17.54 -5.00
N GLY A 51 -2.31 -16.75 -6.05
CA GLY A 51 -1.60 -16.85 -7.31
C GLY A 51 -0.09 -16.69 -7.17
N LEU A 52 0.31 -15.62 -6.50
CA LEU A 52 1.71 -15.27 -6.30
C LEU A 52 2.44 -16.31 -5.43
N LEU A 53 1.80 -16.72 -4.32
CA LEU A 53 2.38 -17.69 -3.39
C LEU A 53 2.61 -19.05 -4.04
N LYS A 54 1.62 -19.56 -4.80
CA LYS A 54 1.79 -20.79 -5.60
C LYS A 54 2.85 -20.63 -6.68
N GLY A 55 2.97 -19.44 -7.27
CA GLY A 55 4.06 -19.09 -8.17
C GLY A 55 5.44 -19.27 -7.55
N PHE A 56 5.62 -18.79 -6.31
CA PHE A 56 6.88 -18.96 -5.56
C PHE A 56 7.16 -20.43 -5.24
N GLU A 57 6.14 -21.21 -4.87
CA GLU A 57 6.26 -22.66 -4.63
C GLU A 57 6.70 -23.39 -5.90
N ARG A 58 6.07 -23.11 -7.05
CA ARG A 58 6.43 -23.71 -8.35
C ARG A 58 7.83 -23.33 -8.80
N ALA A 59 8.28 -22.11 -8.51
CA ALA A 59 9.63 -21.65 -8.81
C ALA A 59 10.71 -22.35 -7.97
N ASN A 60 10.32 -23.11 -6.93
CA ASN A 60 11.18 -23.87 -6.03
C ASN A 60 12.36 -23.03 -5.49
N LEU A 61 12.06 -21.79 -5.07
CA LEU A 61 13.06 -20.88 -4.55
C LEU A 61 13.55 -21.32 -3.15
N PRO A 62 14.84 -21.15 -2.84
CA PRO A 62 15.35 -21.30 -1.47
C PRO A 62 14.57 -20.41 -0.49
N LYS A 63 14.36 -20.90 0.73
CA LYS A 63 13.63 -20.17 1.79
C LYS A 63 14.20 -18.78 2.08
N GLU A 64 15.52 -18.63 1.96
CA GLU A 64 16.21 -17.34 2.12
C GLU A 64 15.77 -16.31 1.07
N ILE A 65 15.61 -16.74 -0.18
CA ILE A 65 15.16 -15.87 -1.29
C ILE A 65 13.68 -15.52 -1.12
N VAL A 66 12.84 -16.50 -0.75
CA VAL A 66 11.41 -16.24 -0.46
C VAL A 66 11.24 -15.30 0.74
N GLY A 67 12.13 -15.37 1.72
CA GLY A 67 12.15 -14.50 2.90
C GLY A 67 12.38 -13.01 2.61
N ARG A 68 12.63 -12.63 1.36
CA ARG A 68 12.76 -11.24 0.90
C ARG A 68 11.47 -10.65 0.34
N PHE A 69 10.41 -11.44 0.30
CA PHE A 69 9.08 -10.96 -0.03
C PHE A 69 8.34 -10.52 1.25
N PHE A 70 7.86 -9.27 1.25
CA PHE A 70 7.13 -8.70 2.39
C PHE A 70 5.76 -8.18 1.94
N LEU A 71 4.75 -8.43 2.77
CA LEU A 71 3.44 -7.79 2.69
C LEU A 71 3.27 -6.95 3.94
N LEU A 72 3.16 -5.63 3.78
CA LEU A 72 2.96 -4.73 4.90
C LEU A 72 1.45 -4.62 5.20
N GLU A 73 0.92 -5.59 5.95
CA GLU A 73 -0.45 -5.64 6.46
C GLU A 73 -0.49 -6.36 7.82
N ASN A 74 -1.62 -6.23 8.53
CA ASN A 74 -1.90 -7.02 9.72
C ASN A 74 -2.35 -8.45 9.32
N TYR A 75 -1.41 -9.41 9.38
CA TYR A 75 -1.56 -10.89 9.43
C TYR A 75 -1.50 -11.75 8.12
N HIS A 76 -0.72 -12.85 8.24
CA HIS A 76 -0.28 -14.01 7.39
C HIS A 76 0.45 -13.80 6.04
N LEU A 77 1.43 -14.67 5.73
CA LEU A 77 2.90 -14.39 5.69
C LEU A 77 3.49 -14.25 7.10
N LYS A 78 4.73 -14.71 7.36
CA LYS A 78 5.28 -14.78 8.75
C LYS A 78 5.06 -13.43 9.46
N TYR A 79 4.12 -13.40 10.40
CA TYR A 79 3.72 -12.16 11.04
C TYR A 79 4.92 -11.59 11.81
N ILE A 80 5.25 -10.35 11.50
CA ILE A 80 6.29 -9.60 12.20
C ILE A 80 5.54 -8.68 13.16
N PRO A 81 5.73 -8.84 14.49
CA PRO A 81 5.04 -7.99 15.44
C PRO A 81 5.33 -6.51 15.22
N GLU A 82 4.28 -5.68 15.35
CA GLU A 82 4.31 -4.26 15.75
C GLU A 82 5.71 -3.65 15.98
N HIS A 83 6.22 -3.97 17.17
CA HIS A 83 7.42 -3.44 17.80
C HIS A 83 8.75 -3.85 17.13
N VAL A 84 8.73 -4.80 16.20
CA VAL A 84 9.94 -5.28 15.52
C VAL A 84 10.29 -4.42 14.30
N TYR A 85 9.27 -3.88 13.62
CA TYR A 85 9.45 -3.16 12.37
C TYR A 85 9.00 -1.70 12.42
N GLN A 86 8.15 -1.31 13.38
CA GLN A 86 7.67 0.06 13.46
C GLN A 86 8.76 1.03 13.96
N PRO A 87 9.03 2.11 13.20
CA PRO A 87 9.87 3.20 13.65
C PRO A 87 9.35 3.86 14.93
N GLU A 88 10.25 4.55 15.64
CA GLU A 88 9.92 5.26 16.87
C GLU A 88 8.83 6.33 16.66
N PHE A 89 8.83 7.01 15.51
CA PHE A 89 7.86 8.07 15.23
C PHE A 89 6.42 7.55 15.06
N VAL A 90 6.26 6.32 14.55
CA VAL A 90 4.95 5.65 14.43
C VAL A 90 4.52 5.09 15.79
N SER A 91 5.48 4.53 16.54
CA SER A 91 5.25 3.95 17.86
C SER A 91 4.77 4.98 18.90
N LYS A 92 5.04 6.28 18.67
CA LYS A 92 4.60 7.38 19.52
C LYS A 92 3.14 7.80 19.33
N TRP A 93 2.46 7.31 18.29
CA TRP A 93 1.05 7.66 18.04
C TRP A 93 0.16 7.10 19.14
N THR A 94 -0.61 7.98 19.80
CA THR A 94 -1.45 7.55 20.91
C THR A 94 -2.82 7.07 20.43
N PRO A 95 -3.46 6.13 21.14
CA PRO A 95 -4.84 5.72 20.82
C PRO A 95 -5.82 6.88 20.82
N ASP A 96 -5.61 7.88 21.67
CA ASP A 96 -6.43 9.09 21.74
C ASP A 96 -6.29 9.95 20.48
N GLN A 97 -5.07 10.14 19.97
CA GLN A 97 -4.83 10.84 18.70
C GLN A 97 -5.50 10.13 17.52
N ILE A 98 -5.34 8.82 17.44
CA ILE A 98 -5.96 7.98 16.40
C ILE A 98 -7.48 8.10 16.49
N SER A 99 -8.06 7.88 17.66
CA SER A 99 -9.51 7.93 17.85
C SER A 99 -10.06 9.30 17.51
N LYS A 100 -9.40 10.38 17.96
CA LYS A 100 -9.91 11.73 17.78
C LYS A 100 -10.00 12.14 16.32
N LEU A 101 -8.99 11.81 15.52
CA LEU A 101 -9.02 12.08 14.08
C LEU A 101 -10.10 11.26 13.39
N LEU A 102 -10.20 9.97 13.71
CA LEU A 102 -11.20 9.11 13.12
C LEU A 102 -12.62 9.53 13.52
N ASP A 103 -12.84 10.10 14.70
CA ASP A 103 -14.14 10.65 15.11
C ASP A 103 -14.56 11.84 14.25
N VAL A 104 -13.61 12.74 13.94
CA VAL A 104 -13.86 13.87 13.03
C VAL A 104 -14.16 13.39 11.62
N ALA A 105 -13.44 12.37 11.15
CA ALA A 105 -13.69 11.76 9.85
C ALA A 105 -15.07 11.07 9.81
N GLU A 106 -15.41 10.32 10.84
CA GLU A 106 -16.68 9.60 10.96
C GLU A 106 -17.87 10.56 11.00
N GLU A 107 -17.78 11.64 11.76
CA GLU A 107 -18.79 12.70 11.82
C GLU A 107 -19.05 13.29 10.42
N ASN A 108 -17.99 13.62 9.68
CA ASN A 108 -18.10 14.18 8.33
C ASN A 108 -18.69 13.18 7.34
N LEU A 109 -18.22 11.92 7.36
CA LEU A 109 -18.75 10.87 6.50
C LEU A 109 -20.24 10.65 6.78
N ARG A 110 -20.67 10.62 8.04
CA ARG A 110 -22.10 10.53 8.40
C ARG A 110 -22.90 11.68 7.83
N ALA A 111 -22.40 12.92 7.93
CA ALA A 111 -23.05 14.08 7.33
C ALA A 111 -23.18 13.94 5.81
N CYS A 112 -22.11 13.55 5.10
CA CYS A 112 -22.16 13.30 3.65
C CYS A 112 -23.21 12.23 3.28
N VAL A 113 -23.28 11.14 4.06
CA VAL A 113 -24.27 10.07 3.84
C VAL A 113 -25.69 10.58 4.00
N ASP A 114 -25.96 11.38 5.04
CA ASP A 114 -27.29 11.90 5.31
C ASP A 114 -27.71 12.97 4.29
N GLU A 115 -26.83 13.91 3.97
CA GLU A 115 -27.09 15.03 3.05
C GLU A 115 -27.34 14.56 1.62
N MET A 116 -26.53 13.62 1.13
CA MET A 116 -26.67 13.04 -0.21
C MET A 116 -27.61 11.83 -0.24
N ARG A 117 -28.17 11.43 0.91
CA ARG A 117 -29.04 10.24 1.09
C ARG A 117 -28.41 8.97 0.53
N LEU A 118 -27.13 8.76 0.82
CA LEU A 118 -26.37 7.65 0.25
C LEU A 118 -26.81 6.30 0.84
N PRO A 119 -27.06 5.29 0.00
CA PRO A 119 -27.44 3.94 0.43
C PRO A 119 -26.21 3.13 0.88
N CYS A 120 -25.49 3.62 1.89
CA CYS A 120 -24.28 2.99 2.43
C CYS A 120 -24.36 2.81 3.95
N THR A 121 -23.29 2.30 4.54
CA THR A 121 -23.09 2.19 5.98
C THR A 121 -21.70 2.68 6.33
N VAL A 122 -21.60 3.45 7.43
CA VAL A 122 -20.32 3.91 7.97
C VAL A 122 -19.73 2.78 8.83
N LEU A 123 -18.48 2.42 8.56
CA LEU A 123 -17.74 1.37 9.25
C LEU A 123 -16.49 1.94 9.91
N ARG A 124 -16.33 1.68 11.21
CA ARG A 124 -15.18 2.09 12.02
C ARG A 124 -14.28 0.89 12.31
N LYS A 125 -12.97 1.08 12.13
CA LYS A 125 -11.88 0.14 12.44
C LYS A 125 -10.93 0.80 13.46
N SER A 126 -9.92 0.05 13.92
CA SER A 126 -8.94 0.55 14.91
C SER A 126 -8.12 1.75 14.42
N LYS A 127 -7.70 1.75 13.16
CA LYS A 127 -6.91 2.82 12.52
C LYS A 127 -7.54 3.36 11.23
N ALA A 128 -8.84 3.11 11.01
CA ALA A 128 -9.52 3.55 9.80
C ALA A 128 -11.03 3.74 10.01
N VAL A 129 -11.67 4.56 9.16
CA VAL A 129 -13.13 4.69 9.07
C VAL A 129 -13.54 4.90 7.62
N GLY A 130 -14.68 4.39 7.20
CA GLY A 130 -15.12 4.51 5.81
C GLY A 130 -16.60 4.28 5.61
N ILE A 131 -17.06 4.48 4.37
CA ILE A 131 -18.44 4.17 3.95
C ILE A 131 -18.43 3.04 2.94
N VAL A 132 -19.28 2.04 3.14
CA VAL A 132 -19.42 0.90 2.24
C VAL A 132 -20.85 0.84 1.71
N PRO A 133 -21.06 0.69 0.39
CA PRO A 133 -22.40 0.61 -0.18
C PRO A 133 -23.17 -0.60 0.35
N LYS A 134 -24.49 -0.46 0.48
CA LYS A 134 -25.37 -1.60 0.77
C LYS A 134 -25.28 -2.64 -0.36
N PRO A 135 -25.59 -3.92 -0.08
CA PRO A 135 -25.49 -4.98 -1.08
C PRO A 135 -26.24 -4.65 -2.37
N LYS A 136 -25.60 -4.91 -3.52
CA LYS A 136 -26.13 -4.65 -4.87
C LYS A 136 -26.40 -3.18 -5.20
N VAL A 137 -25.83 -2.26 -4.43
CA VAL A 137 -25.92 -0.82 -4.72
C VAL A 137 -24.58 -0.29 -5.22
N LYS A 138 -24.63 0.59 -6.21
CA LYS A 138 -23.47 1.33 -6.71
C LYS A 138 -23.67 2.81 -6.38
N ILE A 139 -22.66 3.42 -5.78
CA ILE A 139 -22.61 4.86 -5.52
C ILE A 139 -21.90 5.51 -6.71
N PHE A 140 -22.35 6.69 -7.13
CA PHE A 140 -21.71 7.40 -8.23
C PHE A 140 -20.33 7.90 -7.81
N ARG A 141 -19.40 7.94 -8.77
CA ARG A 141 -18.01 8.31 -8.51
C ARG A 141 -17.92 9.70 -7.89
N GLU A 142 -18.72 10.63 -8.39
CA GLU A 142 -18.79 12.02 -7.94
C GLU A 142 -19.24 12.14 -6.48
N GLN A 143 -20.14 11.26 -6.04
CA GLN A 143 -20.58 11.22 -4.65
C GLN A 143 -19.49 10.65 -3.72
N LEU A 144 -18.74 9.65 -4.20
CA LEU A 144 -17.59 9.12 -3.48
C LEU A 144 -16.45 10.16 -3.42
N ASP A 145 -16.19 10.87 -4.52
CA ASP A 145 -15.22 11.96 -4.58
C ASP A 145 -15.59 13.08 -3.61
N GLU A 146 -16.87 13.47 -3.55
CA GLU A 146 -17.37 14.45 -2.56
C GLU A 146 -17.12 13.98 -1.13
N CYS A 147 -17.48 12.72 -0.79
CA CYS A 147 -17.24 12.17 0.54
C CYS A 147 -15.74 12.18 0.91
N ALA A 148 -14.86 11.79 -0.01
CA ALA A 148 -13.42 11.75 0.22
C ALA A 148 -12.83 13.16 0.39
N LEU A 149 -13.12 14.07 -0.55
CA LEU A 149 -12.58 15.43 -0.57
C LEU A 149 -13.11 16.27 0.59
N SER A 150 -14.40 16.20 0.88
CA SER A 150 -15.02 16.88 2.02
C SER A 150 -14.40 16.42 3.34
N THR A 151 -14.21 15.10 3.51
CA THR A 151 -13.61 14.55 4.73
C THR A 151 -12.14 14.93 4.86
N GLN A 152 -11.38 14.91 3.76
CA GLN A 152 -10.01 15.40 3.74
C GLN A 152 -9.93 16.87 4.15
N HIS A 153 -10.77 17.73 3.58
CA HIS A 153 -10.83 19.14 3.91
C HIS A 153 -11.18 19.37 5.39
N ARG A 154 -12.16 18.63 5.92
CA ARG A 154 -12.55 18.69 7.33
C ARG A 154 -11.42 18.29 8.27
N LEU A 155 -10.68 17.22 7.96
CA LEU A 155 -9.54 16.78 8.76
C LEU A 155 -8.38 17.78 8.74
N VAL A 156 -8.03 18.31 7.56
CA VAL A 156 -7.00 19.37 7.44
C VAL A 156 -7.40 20.59 8.26
N SER A 157 -8.66 21.04 8.13
CA SER A 157 -9.18 22.18 8.89
C SER A 157 -9.14 21.94 10.40
N PHE A 158 -9.49 20.73 10.84
CA PHE A 158 -9.42 20.35 12.24
C PHE A 158 -7.98 20.42 12.76
N MET A 159 -7.01 19.81 12.07
CA MET A 159 -5.60 19.81 12.49
C MET A 159 -4.96 21.20 12.52
N GLN A 160 -5.47 22.14 11.71
CA GLN A 160 -5.04 23.54 11.73
C GLN A 160 -5.67 24.35 12.88
N SER A 161 -6.77 23.87 13.46
CA SER A 161 -7.43 24.52 14.60
C SER A 161 -6.59 24.44 15.89
N PRO A 162 -6.77 25.36 16.85
CA PRO A 162 -6.04 25.32 18.13
C PRO A 162 -6.19 23.98 18.87
N LYS A 163 -7.37 23.36 18.81
CA LYS A 163 -7.64 22.06 19.45
C LYS A 163 -7.05 20.89 18.68
N GLY A 164 -6.91 20.99 17.36
CA GLY A 164 -6.44 19.87 16.53
C GLY A 164 -4.92 19.74 16.42
N LYS A 165 -4.15 20.76 16.82
CA LYS A 165 -2.68 20.74 16.76
C LYS A 165 -2.05 19.62 17.59
N GLU A 166 -2.70 19.20 18.67
CA GLU A 166 -2.24 18.10 19.54
C GLU A 166 -2.52 16.70 18.95
N PHE A 167 -3.39 16.64 17.94
CA PHE A 167 -3.86 15.41 17.28
C PHE A 167 -3.32 15.27 15.86
N GLN A 168 -2.20 15.90 15.53
CA GLN A 168 -1.60 15.80 14.21
C GLN A 168 -1.01 14.41 14.00
N LEU A 169 -1.72 13.60 13.22
CA LEU A 169 -1.20 12.37 12.65
C LEU A 169 -1.36 12.42 11.13
N PRO A 170 -0.43 11.78 10.40
CA PRO A 170 -0.62 11.55 8.98
C PRO A 170 -1.87 10.70 8.77
N PHE A 171 -2.65 11.03 7.74
CA PHE A 171 -3.83 10.26 7.36
C PHE A 171 -3.94 10.24 5.83
N CYS A 172 -4.83 9.39 5.33
CA CYS A 172 -5.18 9.35 3.92
C CYS A 172 -6.69 9.15 3.77
N ALA A 173 -7.37 10.09 3.10
CA ALA A 173 -8.79 9.99 2.77
C ALA A 173 -8.92 9.83 1.25
N PHE A 174 -9.53 8.74 0.79
CA PHE A 174 -9.49 8.36 -0.62
C PHE A 174 -10.79 7.71 -1.09
N ASN A 175 -11.05 7.88 -2.38
CA ASN A 175 -12.11 7.17 -3.10
C ASN A 175 -11.58 5.82 -3.59
N GLY A 176 -12.12 4.72 -3.07
CA GLY A 176 -11.77 3.35 -3.44
C GLY A 176 -12.50 2.82 -4.68
N GLY A 177 -13.21 3.69 -5.42
CA GLY A 177 -13.95 3.37 -6.63
C GLY A 177 -15.36 2.81 -6.39
N SER A 178 -15.59 2.15 -5.25
CA SER A 178 -16.92 1.70 -4.80
C SER A 178 -17.23 2.06 -3.35
N ASP A 179 -16.24 2.47 -2.58
CA ASP A 179 -16.30 2.89 -1.19
C ASP A 179 -15.39 4.11 -0.96
N VAL A 180 -15.44 4.70 0.24
CA VAL A 180 -14.50 5.74 0.68
C VAL A 180 -13.94 5.34 2.02
N TRP A 181 -12.63 5.52 2.19
CA TRP A 181 -11.93 5.21 3.43
C TRP A 181 -11.03 6.37 3.85
N VAL A 182 -10.88 6.50 5.16
CA VAL A 182 -9.91 7.33 5.84
C VAL A 182 -9.05 6.42 6.70
N ASP A 183 -7.77 6.30 6.37
CA ASP A 183 -6.78 5.54 7.12
C ASP A 183 -5.88 6.50 7.92
N ILE A 184 -5.51 6.13 9.15
CA ILE A 184 -4.40 6.77 9.87
C ILE A 184 -3.09 6.16 9.38
N GLY A 185 -2.21 7.01 8.87
CA GLY A 185 -1.06 6.65 8.05
C GLY A 185 -1.32 6.85 6.56
N ASN A 186 -0.29 6.57 5.76
CA ASN A 186 -0.34 6.60 4.29
C ASN A 186 0.76 5.68 3.73
N LYS A 187 0.76 5.42 2.42
CA LYS A 187 1.77 4.51 1.81
C LYS A 187 3.19 5.05 1.91
N LEU A 188 3.37 6.38 1.93
CA LEU A 188 4.67 6.99 2.18
C LEU A 188 5.27 6.48 3.50
N ILE A 189 4.48 6.45 4.57
CA ILE A 189 4.92 5.91 5.86
C ILE A 189 5.19 4.41 5.75
N GLY A 190 4.36 3.66 5.02
CA GLY A 190 4.62 2.24 4.74
C GLY A 190 5.98 2.01 4.06
N VAL A 191 6.34 2.85 3.08
CA VAL A 191 7.65 2.81 2.41
C VAL A 191 8.78 3.17 3.39
N GLN A 192 8.62 4.20 4.21
CA GLN A 192 9.61 4.60 5.23
C GLN A 192 9.86 3.48 6.25
N ILE A 193 8.79 2.84 6.72
CA ILE A 193 8.86 1.68 7.60
C ILE A 193 9.69 0.56 6.97
N LEU A 194 9.41 0.21 5.71
CA LEU A 194 10.11 -0.86 5.00
C LEU A 194 11.59 -0.52 4.76
N GLN A 195 11.88 0.75 4.43
CA GLN A 195 13.25 1.23 4.27
C GLN A 195 14.06 1.10 5.55
N GLU A 196 13.51 1.55 6.68
CA GLU A 196 14.17 1.44 7.99
C GLU A 196 14.34 -0.03 8.41
N PHE A 197 13.27 -0.83 8.27
CA PHE A 197 13.28 -2.24 8.65
C PHE A 197 14.26 -3.09 7.84
N LEU A 198 14.40 -2.81 6.54
CA LEU A 198 15.26 -3.57 5.63
C LEU A 198 16.66 -2.94 5.46
N GLY A 199 16.92 -1.79 6.08
CA GLY A 199 18.17 -1.05 5.94
C GLY A 199 18.41 -0.50 4.52
N ALA A 200 17.34 -0.16 3.79
CA ALA A 200 17.40 0.38 2.44
C ALA A 200 17.28 1.91 2.45
N THR A 201 18.00 2.59 1.55
CA THR A 201 17.87 4.05 1.39
C THR A 201 16.86 4.43 0.30
N SER A 202 16.50 5.72 0.26
CA SER A 202 15.67 6.33 -0.78
C SER A 202 16.18 6.04 -2.20
N GLU A 203 17.48 6.09 -2.41
CA GLU A 203 18.15 5.86 -3.71
C GLU A 203 18.17 4.38 -4.11
N GLN A 204 17.98 3.48 -3.14
CA GLN A 204 17.93 2.04 -3.34
C GLN A 204 16.49 1.50 -3.45
N THR A 205 15.50 2.39 -3.39
CA THR A 205 14.08 2.02 -3.34
C THR A 205 13.35 2.48 -4.60
N LEU A 206 12.58 1.57 -5.20
CA LEU A 206 11.69 1.84 -6.32
C LEU A 206 10.26 1.50 -5.90
N HIS A 207 9.38 2.51 -5.83
CA HIS A 207 7.95 2.32 -5.66
C HIS A 207 7.26 2.23 -7.02
N VAL A 208 6.29 1.33 -7.17
CA VAL A 208 5.45 1.22 -8.36
C VAL A 208 4.00 1.35 -7.90
N GLY A 209 3.30 2.38 -8.38
CA GLY A 209 1.97 2.71 -7.91
C GLY A 209 1.19 3.61 -8.88
N ASP A 210 -0.10 3.72 -8.65
CA ASP A 210 -0.97 4.59 -9.44
C ASP A 210 -1.17 5.95 -8.75
N GLN A 211 -0.83 7.04 -9.44
CA GLN A 211 -1.04 8.43 -9.01
C GLN A 211 -2.19 9.15 -9.73
N PHE A 212 -3.00 8.47 -10.58
CA PHE A 212 -4.09 9.10 -11.35
C PHE A 212 -5.32 9.44 -10.52
N LEU A 213 -5.53 8.75 -9.40
CA LEU A 213 -6.54 9.17 -8.43
C LEU A 213 -5.96 10.36 -7.66
N SER A 214 -6.53 11.56 -7.85
CA SER A 214 -6.08 12.81 -7.23
C SER A 214 -6.17 12.80 -5.69
N THR A 215 -6.93 11.86 -5.13
CA THR A 215 -7.02 11.52 -3.70
C THR A 215 -6.16 10.30 -3.32
N GLY A 216 -5.27 9.85 -4.21
CA GLY A 216 -4.62 8.55 -4.16
C GLY A 216 -3.50 8.42 -3.14
N ASN A 217 -3.44 7.24 -2.53
CA ASN A 217 -2.53 6.93 -1.42
C ASN A 217 -1.05 6.81 -1.85
N ASP A 218 -0.75 6.75 -3.16
CA ASP A 218 0.61 6.60 -3.71
C ASP A 218 1.31 7.92 -4.02
N PHE A 219 0.59 9.03 -4.20
CA PHE A 219 1.20 10.31 -4.60
C PHE A 219 2.29 10.78 -3.64
N ALA A 220 2.12 10.53 -2.35
CA ALA A 220 3.07 10.93 -1.31
C ALA A 220 4.40 10.17 -1.37
N THR A 221 4.48 8.99 -1.99
CA THR A 221 5.72 8.16 -1.97
C THR A 221 6.85 8.79 -2.77
N ARG A 222 6.54 9.64 -3.75
CA ARG A 222 7.52 10.29 -4.64
C ARG A 222 8.46 11.25 -3.91
N SER A 223 8.10 11.73 -2.72
CA SER A 223 8.99 12.55 -1.90
C SER A 223 10.02 11.71 -1.14
N GLN A 224 9.89 10.39 -1.13
CA GLN A 224 10.74 9.48 -0.35
C GLN A 224 11.61 8.56 -1.20
N CYS A 225 11.15 8.14 -2.38
CA CYS A 225 11.90 7.22 -3.23
C CYS A 225 11.54 7.41 -4.70
N CYS A 226 12.35 6.81 -5.58
CA CYS A 226 12.02 6.73 -7.00
C CYS A 226 10.65 6.07 -7.15
N THR A 227 9.73 6.73 -7.84
CA THR A 227 8.36 6.23 -8.01
C THR A 227 8.01 6.15 -9.49
N LEU A 228 7.62 4.97 -9.94
CA LEU A 228 7.06 4.74 -11.27
C LEU A 228 5.56 4.82 -11.21
N TRP A 229 5.01 5.65 -12.07
CA TRP A 229 3.58 5.87 -12.20
C TRP A 229 3.04 4.94 -13.28
N ILE A 230 2.15 4.03 -12.87
CA ILE A 230 1.46 3.08 -13.76
C ILE A 230 -0.05 3.24 -13.62
N ILE A 231 -0.81 2.84 -14.64
CA ILE A 231 -2.28 2.90 -14.64
C ILE A 231 -2.95 1.54 -14.61
N ASN A 232 -2.20 0.46 -14.84
CA ASN A 232 -2.72 -0.89 -14.90
C ASN A 232 -1.60 -1.94 -14.64
N PRO A 233 -1.98 -3.21 -14.42
CA PRO A 233 -1.02 -4.30 -14.25
C PRO A 233 -0.12 -4.56 -15.47
N GLU A 234 -0.60 -4.29 -16.69
CA GLU A 234 0.16 -4.49 -17.93
C GLU A 234 1.39 -3.55 -18.00
N GLU A 235 1.24 -2.29 -17.60
CA GLU A 235 2.35 -1.34 -17.49
C GLU A 235 3.35 -1.75 -16.41
N THR A 236 2.85 -2.28 -15.28
CA THR A 236 3.73 -2.85 -14.24
C THR A 236 4.58 -3.97 -14.83
N GLN A 237 3.99 -4.87 -15.63
CA GLN A 237 4.72 -5.93 -16.30
C GLN A 237 5.80 -5.37 -17.25
N GLN A 238 5.47 -4.36 -18.07
CA GLN A 238 6.42 -3.75 -19.03
C GLN A 238 7.62 -3.15 -18.32
N VAL A 239 7.38 -2.37 -17.27
CA VAL A 239 8.43 -1.77 -16.43
C VAL A 239 9.34 -2.83 -15.83
N LEU A 240 8.78 -3.93 -15.33
CA LEU A 240 9.58 -5.00 -14.73
C LEU A 240 10.41 -5.76 -15.76
N VAL A 241 9.92 -5.91 -17.00
CA VAL A 241 10.72 -6.45 -18.12
C VAL A 241 11.91 -5.55 -18.43
N GLU A 242 11.71 -4.23 -18.47
CA GLU A 242 12.81 -3.27 -18.68
C GLU A 242 13.83 -3.30 -17.54
N LEU A 243 13.35 -3.35 -16.29
CA LEU A 243 14.20 -3.46 -15.11
C LEU A 243 15.04 -4.74 -15.14
N ASP A 244 14.47 -5.86 -15.54
CA ASP A 244 15.19 -7.13 -15.67
C ASP A 244 16.37 -7.03 -16.62
N VAL A 245 16.21 -6.36 -17.77
CA VAL A 245 17.31 -6.12 -18.72
C VAL A 245 18.43 -5.30 -18.08
N LEU A 246 18.09 -4.28 -17.31
CA LEU A 246 19.07 -3.44 -16.59
C LEU A 246 19.80 -4.24 -15.50
N LEU A 247 19.09 -5.11 -14.78
CA LEU A 247 19.66 -5.98 -13.75
C LEU A 247 20.63 -7.00 -14.35
N ASP A 248 20.26 -7.62 -15.48
CA ASP A 248 21.13 -8.55 -16.21
C ASP A 248 22.40 -7.85 -16.73
N ALA A 249 22.28 -6.65 -17.29
CA ALA A 249 23.41 -5.85 -17.72
C ALA A 249 24.34 -5.49 -16.55
N LYS A 250 23.78 -5.04 -15.42
CA LYS A 250 24.54 -4.69 -14.20
C LYS A 250 25.27 -5.91 -13.62
N LYS A 251 24.63 -7.08 -13.61
CA LYS A 251 25.23 -8.33 -13.15
C LYS A 251 26.42 -8.72 -14.03
N SER A 252 26.26 -8.63 -15.34
CA SER A 252 27.32 -8.90 -16.31
C SER A 252 28.53 -7.98 -16.14
N SER A 253 28.29 -6.67 -15.97
CA SER A 253 29.35 -5.68 -15.72
C SER A 253 30.11 -5.93 -14.40
N ARG A 254 29.43 -6.37 -13.35
CA ARG A 254 30.08 -6.73 -12.07
C ARG A 254 30.96 -7.97 -12.20
N VAL A 255 30.53 -8.99 -12.94
CA VAL A 255 31.34 -10.20 -13.18
C VAL A 255 32.63 -9.85 -13.93
N VAL A 256 32.54 -8.99 -14.94
CA VAL A 256 33.71 -8.51 -15.70
C VAL A 256 34.66 -7.70 -14.81
N ALA A 257 34.14 -6.79 -13.98
CA ALA A 257 34.97 -5.97 -13.09
C ALA A 257 35.74 -6.81 -12.03
N VAL A 258 35.10 -7.84 -11.45
CA VAL A 258 35.74 -8.74 -10.49
C VAL A 258 36.83 -9.59 -11.16
N ALA A 259 36.61 -10.04 -12.41
CA ALA A 259 37.61 -10.79 -13.16
C ALA A 259 38.89 -9.94 -13.43
N HIS A 260 38.74 -8.64 -13.67
CA HIS A 260 39.86 -7.71 -13.87
C HIS A 260 40.62 -7.32 -12.60
N HIS A 261 40.08 -7.56 -11.40
CA HIS A 261 40.78 -7.31 -10.12
C HIS A 261 41.51 -8.56 -9.58
N LEU A 262 41.35 -9.71 -10.24
CA LEU A 262 41.99 -10.98 -9.88
C LEU A 262 43.15 -11.34 -10.82
N HIS A 263 43.64 -10.40 -11.63
CA HIS A 263 44.84 -10.50 -12.47
C HIS A 263 45.75 -9.31 -12.17
#